data_AF-A0AAE2W151-F1
#
_entry.id   AF-A0AAE2W151-F1
#
_cell.length_a   1.000
_cell.length_b   1.000
_cell.length_c   1.000
_cell.angle_alpha   90.00
_cell.angle_beta   90.00
_cell.angle_gamma   90.00
#
_symmetry.space_group_name_H-M   'P 1'
#
loop_
_entity.id
_entity.type
_entity.pdbx_description
1 polymer ?
#
loop_
_entity_poly.entity_id
_entity_poly.type
_entity_poly.pdbx_seq_one_letter_code
_entity_poly.pdbx_strand_id
1 'polypeptide(L)'
;MTGAKAEQAVQDAFWQAGEHLLYHHTNPWELDEALCAWGYGMGPCEAQDLLGLEKVLARDPERAVPILPRMVAEGRMGKSGGVGYYRYPGGGGAVIDPLIEDLILEEAWFGKITRSELSDDALVAAMNDALKPVCLSLRDSGTSQNAVMQLLHRAVRHPLGRVPDWL
;
A
#
# COMPACT_ATOMS: atom_id res chain seq x y z
N MET A 1 6.09 -12.39 18.21
CA MET A 1 5.30 -11.17 17.92
C MET A 1 3.83 -11.45 18.25
N THR A 2 3.08 -10.53 18.86
CA THR A 2 1.63 -10.75 19.05
C THR A 2 0.90 -10.69 17.70
N GLY A 3 -0.29 -11.30 17.57
CA GLY A 3 -1.03 -11.33 16.31
C GLY A 3 -1.33 -9.95 15.72
N ALA A 4 -1.66 -8.96 16.56
CA ALA A 4 -1.88 -7.58 16.12
C ALA A 4 -0.61 -6.88 15.62
N LYS A 5 0.54 -7.12 16.29
CA LYS A 5 1.83 -6.57 15.85
C LYS A 5 2.28 -7.17 14.52
N ALA A 6 1.98 -8.45 14.27
CA ALA A 6 2.31 -9.12 13.01
C ALA A 6 1.46 -8.59 11.84
N GLU A 7 0.18 -8.36 12.07
CA GLU A 7 -0.70 -7.77 11.05
C GLU A 7 -0.28 -6.35 10.69
N GLN A 8 0.03 -5.53 11.70
CA GLN A 8 0.54 -4.18 11.47
C GLN A 8 1.88 -4.22 10.71
N ALA A 9 2.82 -5.09 11.09
CA ALA A 9 4.10 -5.19 10.39
C ALA A 9 3.95 -5.58 8.90
N VAL A 10 3.00 -6.47 8.59
CA VAL A 10 2.66 -6.85 7.20
C VAL A 10 2.05 -5.66 6.45
N GLN A 11 1.12 -4.94 7.06
CA GLN A 11 0.51 -3.74 6.47
C GLN A 11 1.55 -2.65 6.20
N ASP A 12 2.38 -2.35 7.19
CA ASP A 12 3.35 -1.26 7.12
C ASP A 12 4.39 -1.55 6.01
N ALA A 13 4.90 -2.80 5.93
CA ALA A 13 5.80 -3.21 4.84
C ALA A 13 5.15 -3.07 3.45
N PHE A 14 3.89 -3.49 3.31
CA PHE A 14 3.16 -3.43 2.04
C PHE A 14 2.87 -1.99 1.61
N TRP A 15 2.44 -1.12 2.54
CA TRP A 15 2.10 0.26 2.24
C TRP A 15 3.33 1.14 2.00
N GLN A 16 4.44 0.91 2.71
CA GLN A 16 5.70 1.59 2.43
C GLN A 16 6.23 1.23 1.04
N ALA A 17 6.12 -0.05 0.63
CA ALA A 17 6.47 -0.47 -0.73
C ALA A 17 5.57 0.20 -1.77
N GLY A 18 4.25 0.24 -1.54
CA GLY A 18 3.32 0.93 -2.41
C GLY A 18 3.67 2.41 -2.57
N GLU A 19 3.93 3.11 -1.45
CA GLU A 19 4.31 4.52 -1.48
C GLU A 19 5.62 4.77 -2.26
N HIS A 20 6.60 3.89 -2.10
CA HIS A 20 7.83 3.93 -2.90
C HIS A 20 7.52 3.75 -4.40
N LEU A 21 6.70 2.77 -4.79
CA LEU A 21 6.32 2.59 -6.19
C LEU A 21 5.56 3.80 -6.73
N LEU A 22 4.66 4.39 -5.96
CA LEU A 22 3.97 5.63 -6.33
C LEU A 22 4.94 6.77 -6.56
N TYR A 23 5.96 6.91 -5.71
CA TYR A 23 6.92 8.00 -5.81
C TYR A 23 7.85 7.88 -7.03
N HIS A 24 8.16 6.65 -7.45
CA HIS A 24 9.16 6.38 -8.49
C HIS A 24 8.58 5.96 -9.84
N HIS A 25 7.42 5.29 -9.86
CA HIS A 25 7.07 4.42 -10.99
C HIS A 25 5.63 4.48 -11.49
N THR A 26 4.65 4.84 -10.67
CA THR A 26 3.23 4.69 -11.04
C THR A 26 2.34 5.71 -10.30
N ASN A 27 1.03 5.65 -10.53
CA ASN A 27 0.01 6.40 -9.82
C ASN A 27 -0.91 5.44 -9.02
N PRO A 28 -1.81 5.97 -8.15
CA PRO A 28 -2.59 5.13 -7.24
C PRO A 28 -3.50 4.11 -7.92
N TRP A 29 -4.15 4.49 -9.03
CA TRP A 29 -5.12 3.63 -9.70
C TRP A 29 -4.46 2.52 -10.51
N GLU A 30 -3.32 2.79 -11.15
CA GLU A 30 -2.54 1.75 -11.84
C GLU A 30 -2.02 0.69 -10.86
N LEU A 31 -1.46 1.10 -9.72
CA LEU A 31 -0.96 0.17 -8.71
C LEU A 31 -2.09 -0.69 -8.13
N ASP A 32 -3.20 -0.07 -7.76
CA ASP A 32 -4.36 -0.78 -7.22
C ASP A 32 -4.96 -1.72 -8.28
N GLU A 33 -5.07 -1.29 -9.54
CA GLU A 33 -5.59 -2.11 -10.64
C GLU A 33 -4.69 -3.31 -10.92
N ALA A 34 -3.37 -3.12 -11.02
CA ALA A 34 -2.40 -4.19 -11.23
C ALA A 34 -2.49 -5.27 -10.13
N LEU A 35 -2.57 -4.86 -8.85
CA LEU A 35 -2.71 -5.78 -7.73
C LEU A 35 -4.06 -6.51 -7.72
N CYS A 36 -5.15 -5.80 -8.01
CA CYS A 36 -6.48 -6.41 -8.12
C CYS A 36 -6.55 -7.41 -9.28
N ALA A 37 -6.01 -7.06 -10.45
CA ALA A 37 -5.94 -7.93 -11.62
C ALA A 37 -5.12 -9.20 -11.34
N TRP A 38 -4.05 -9.09 -10.56
CA TRP A 38 -3.27 -10.26 -10.14
C TRP A 38 -4.01 -11.16 -9.14
N GLY A 39 -4.85 -10.58 -8.27
CA GLY A 39 -5.78 -11.30 -7.40
C GLY A 39 -5.89 -10.80 -5.96
N TYR A 40 -5.33 -9.63 -5.62
CA TYR A 40 -5.61 -8.99 -4.33
C TYR A 40 -7.07 -8.58 -4.24
N GLY A 41 -7.67 -8.71 -3.07
CA GLY A 41 -9.07 -8.32 -2.86
C GLY A 41 -9.29 -6.80 -2.85
N MET A 42 -8.22 -6.01 -2.68
CA MET A 42 -8.22 -4.54 -2.65
C MET A 42 -6.78 -4.05 -2.79
N GLY A 43 -6.58 -2.95 -3.53
CA GLY A 43 -5.29 -2.30 -3.65
C GLY A 43 -4.88 -1.53 -2.39
N PRO A 44 -3.57 -1.24 -2.21
CA PRO A 44 -3.03 -0.55 -1.04
C PRO A 44 -3.58 0.88 -0.88
N CYS A 45 -3.89 1.58 -1.96
CA CYS A 45 -4.31 2.98 -1.89
C CYS A 45 -5.76 3.08 -1.36
N GLU A 46 -6.68 2.33 -1.95
CA GLU A 46 -8.06 2.26 -1.43
C GLU A 46 -8.10 1.70 0.00
N ALA A 47 -7.29 0.68 0.31
CA ALA A 47 -7.24 0.11 1.66
C ALA A 47 -6.80 1.15 2.72
N GLN A 48 -5.83 2.00 2.41
CA GLN A 48 -5.40 3.07 3.31
C GLN A 48 -6.47 4.15 3.46
N ASP A 49 -7.16 4.53 2.37
CA ASP A 49 -8.28 5.47 2.42
C ASP A 49 -9.43 4.97 3.31
N LEU A 50 -9.70 3.66 3.31
CA LEU A 50 -10.69 3.06 4.21
C LEU A 50 -10.30 3.15 5.68
N LEU A 51 -9.01 3.02 5.99
CA LEU A 51 -8.51 3.09 7.36
C LEU A 51 -8.50 4.53 7.91
N GLY A 52 -8.11 5.49 7.06
CA GLY A 52 -7.84 6.88 7.39
C GLY A 52 -6.35 7.17 7.30
N LEU A 53 -5.97 8.09 6.41
CA LEU A 53 -4.57 8.39 6.07
C LEU A 53 -3.79 8.97 7.25
N GLU A 54 -4.46 9.73 8.11
CA GLU A 54 -3.91 10.26 9.36
C GLU A 54 -3.52 9.14 10.34
N LYS A 55 -4.29 8.06 10.39
CA LYS A 55 -3.98 6.90 11.26
C LYS A 55 -2.85 6.07 10.69
N VAL A 56 -2.75 5.99 9.37
CA VAL A 56 -1.62 5.32 8.70
C VAL A 56 -0.33 6.10 8.97
N LEU A 57 -0.35 7.42 8.80
CA LEU A 57 0.80 8.29 9.08
C LEU A 57 1.21 8.24 10.55
N ALA A 58 0.25 8.18 11.49
CA ALA A 58 0.55 8.12 12.92
C ALA A 58 1.35 6.87 13.36
N ARG A 59 1.37 5.80 12.54
CA ARG A 59 2.19 4.59 12.81
C ARG A 59 3.68 4.83 12.54
N ASP A 60 3.97 5.70 11.57
CA ASP A 60 5.33 6.06 11.15
C ASP A 60 5.34 7.53 10.67
N PRO A 61 5.45 8.50 11.60
CA PRO A 61 5.40 9.92 11.25
C PRO A 61 6.63 10.41 10.48
N GLU A 62 7.75 9.69 10.56
CA GLU A 62 9.03 10.01 9.92
C GLU A 62 9.25 9.21 8.63
N ARG A 63 8.15 8.98 7.88
CA ARG A 63 8.18 8.27 6.60
C ARG A 63 9.25 8.81 5.66
N ALA A 64 10.00 7.90 5.07
CA ALA A 64 11.07 8.23 4.13
C ALA A 64 10.55 8.85 2.82
N VAL A 65 9.36 8.44 2.39
CA VAL A 65 8.69 8.96 1.19
C VAL A 65 7.72 10.07 1.61
N PRO A 66 7.72 11.24 0.92
CA PRO A 66 6.96 12.40 1.39
C PRO A 66 5.48 12.40 0.99
N ILE A 67 4.99 11.38 0.26
CA ILE A 67 3.65 11.37 -0.34
C ILE A 67 2.56 11.39 0.73
N LEU A 68 2.53 10.41 1.64
CA LEU A 68 1.51 10.32 2.68
C LEU A 68 1.56 11.51 3.67
N PRO A 69 2.75 11.94 4.17
CA PRO A 69 2.85 13.17 4.95
C PRO A 69 2.24 14.38 4.23
N ARG A 70 2.55 14.56 2.95
CA ARG A 70 2.03 15.68 2.14
C ARG A 70 0.52 15.59 1.95
N MET A 71 -0.01 14.41 1.64
CA MET A 71 -1.45 14.17 1.52
C MET A 71 -2.21 14.58 2.78
N VAL A 72 -1.76 14.14 3.95
CA VAL A 72 -2.41 14.47 5.23
C VAL A 72 -2.32 15.97 5.51
N ALA A 73 -1.19 16.61 5.21
CA ALA A 73 -1.02 18.06 5.36
C ALA A 73 -1.98 18.88 4.47
N GLU A 74 -2.34 18.37 3.28
CA GLU A 74 -3.30 18.98 2.37
C GLU A 74 -4.77 18.64 2.68
N GLY A 75 -5.04 17.91 3.77
CA GLY A 75 -6.41 17.59 4.19
C GLY A 75 -6.99 16.33 3.55
N ARG A 76 -6.17 15.49 2.89
CA ARG A 76 -6.61 14.18 2.38
C ARG A 76 -6.67 13.19 3.55
N MET A 77 -7.88 12.93 4.05
CA MET A 77 -8.12 12.07 5.23
C MET A 77 -8.54 10.64 4.86
N GLY A 78 -8.72 10.36 3.57
CA GLY A 78 -9.30 9.10 3.10
C GLY A 78 -10.82 9.17 2.96
N LYS A 79 -11.47 8.01 2.95
CA LYS A 79 -12.91 7.88 2.64
C LYS A 79 -13.80 8.63 3.62
N SER A 80 -13.43 8.71 4.90
CA SER A 80 -14.18 9.44 5.93
C SER A 80 -14.18 10.95 5.69
N GLY A 81 -13.13 11.51 5.09
CA GLY A 81 -13.02 12.92 4.71
C GLY A 81 -13.49 13.23 3.29
N GLY A 82 -13.95 12.21 2.54
CA GLY A 82 -14.39 12.35 1.16
C GLY A 82 -13.27 12.43 0.12
N VAL A 83 -12.00 12.52 0.55
CA VAL A 83 -10.82 12.60 -0.31
C VAL A 83 -9.59 11.98 0.36
N GLY A 84 -8.89 11.14 -0.37
CA GLY A 84 -7.68 10.42 0.01
C GLY A 84 -6.75 10.25 -1.19
N TYR A 85 -6.31 9.02 -1.48
CA TYR A 85 -5.80 8.65 -2.81
C TYR A 85 -6.89 8.78 -3.89
N TYR A 86 -8.15 8.56 -3.51
CA TYR A 86 -9.31 8.74 -4.37
C TYR A 86 -10.27 9.80 -3.81
N ARG A 87 -11.21 10.26 -4.64
CA ARG A 87 -12.40 11.01 -4.20
C ARG A 87 -13.56 10.06 -3.95
N TYR A 88 -14.41 10.43 -2.99
CA TYR A 88 -15.58 9.65 -2.57
C TYR A 88 -16.86 10.49 -2.59
N PRO A 89 -17.44 10.76 -3.77
CA PRO A 89 -18.66 11.55 -3.89
C PRO A 89 -19.87 10.74 -3.37
N GLY A 90 -20.32 11.02 -2.14
CA GLY A 90 -21.64 10.64 -1.64
C GLY A 90 -21.98 9.15 -1.67
N GLY A 91 -21.00 8.25 -1.57
CA GLY A 91 -21.20 6.79 -1.50
C GLY A 91 -21.07 6.01 -2.80
N GLY A 92 -20.69 6.66 -3.92
CA GLY A 92 -20.54 6.03 -5.24
C GLY A 92 -19.28 5.18 -5.45
N GLY A 93 -18.48 4.95 -4.41
CA GLY A 93 -17.18 4.27 -4.50
C GLY A 93 -16.01 5.23 -4.73
N ALA A 94 -14.83 4.66 -4.96
CA ALA A 94 -13.61 5.40 -5.26
C ALA A 94 -13.67 5.99 -6.68
N VAL A 95 -13.29 7.25 -6.82
CA VAL A 95 -13.18 7.95 -8.11
C VAL A 95 -11.78 8.54 -8.22
N ILE A 96 -11.15 8.40 -9.38
CA ILE A 96 -9.83 8.99 -9.66
C ILE A 96 -9.83 10.49 -9.35
N ASP A 97 -8.77 10.92 -8.68
CA ASP A 97 -8.49 12.32 -8.39
C ASP A 97 -7.16 12.71 -9.04
N PRO A 98 -7.14 13.42 -10.18
CA PRO A 98 -5.89 13.76 -10.85
C PRO A 98 -4.96 14.61 -9.97
N LEU A 99 -5.50 15.32 -8.96
CA LEU A 99 -4.68 16.12 -8.04
C LEU A 99 -3.72 15.28 -7.18
N ILE A 100 -3.97 13.98 -6.99
CA ILE A 100 -3.01 13.13 -6.27
C ILE A 100 -1.78 12.83 -7.13
N GLU A 101 -1.97 12.70 -8.44
CA GLU A 101 -0.88 12.49 -9.38
C GLU A 101 -0.01 13.75 -9.45
N ASP A 102 -0.62 14.93 -9.55
CA ASP A 102 0.10 16.21 -9.50
C ASP A 102 0.95 16.33 -8.22
N LEU A 103 0.39 15.99 -7.05
CA LEU A 103 1.11 15.97 -5.77
C LEU A 103 2.29 14.99 -5.81
N ILE A 104 2.09 13.77 -6.31
CA ILE A 104 3.13 12.75 -6.40
C ILE A 104 4.27 13.22 -7.34
N LEU A 105 3.92 13.81 -8.49
CA LEU A 105 4.89 14.33 -9.45
C LEU A 105 5.65 15.53 -8.90
N GLU A 106 4.98 16.42 -8.16
CA GLU A 106 5.59 17.57 -7.50
C GLU A 106 6.61 17.12 -6.43
N GLU A 107 6.23 16.19 -5.55
CA GLU A 107 7.14 15.66 -4.54
C GLU A 107 8.33 14.92 -5.20
N ALA A 108 8.09 14.15 -6.26
CA ALA A 108 9.17 13.48 -7.01
C ALA A 108 10.14 14.49 -7.61
N TRP A 109 9.62 15.60 -8.15
CA TRP A 109 10.43 16.70 -8.65
C TRP A 109 11.29 17.34 -7.54
N PHE A 110 10.71 17.67 -6.38
CA PHE A 110 11.46 18.24 -5.26
C PHE A 110 12.51 17.28 -4.70
N GLY A 111 12.21 15.99 -4.65
CA GLY A 111 13.15 14.93 -4.28
C GLY A 111 14.20 14.62 -5.34
N LYS A 112 14.16 15.28 -6.50
CA LYS A 112 15.04 15.03 -7.66
C LYS A 112 15.01 13.58 -8.12
N ILE A 113 13.83 12.97 -8.02
CA ILE A 113 13.59 11.60 -8.45
C ILE A 113 13.33 11.60 -9.95
N THR A 114 14.13 10.83 -10.68
CA THR A 114 13.84 10.51 -12.08
C THR A 114 12.86 9.35 -12.09
N ARG A 115 11.60 9.66 -12.42
CA ARG A 115 10.55 8.63 -12.52
C ARG A 115 10.70 7.81 -13.80
N SER A 116 10.32 6.54 -13.72
CA SER A 116 10.23 5.65 -14.86
C SER A 116 9.12 4.64 -14.64
N GLU A 117 8.30 4.40 -15.64
CA GLU A 117 7.21 3.42 -15.55
C GLU A 117 7.75 1.99 -15.33
N LEU A 118 6.98 1.20 -14.58
CA LEU A 118 7.13 -0.25 -14.46
C LEU A 118 5.89 -0.93 -15.03
N SER A 119 6.04 -2.14 -15.56
CA SER A 119 4.89 -2.96 -15.94
C SER A 119 4.10 -3.42 -14.72
N ASP A 120 2.82 -3.74 -14.90
CA ASP A 120 1.95 -4.31 -13.88
C ASP A 120 2.59 -5.50 -13.15
N ASP A 121 3.19 -6.44 -13.92
CA ASP A 121 3.89 -7.59 -13.36
C ASP A 121 5.07 -7.19 -12.45
N ALA A 122 5.81 -6.13 -12.82
CA ALA A 122 6.93 -5.64 -12.02
C ALA A 122 6.46 -4.90 -10.76
N LEU A 123 5.37 -4.13 -10.85
CA LEU A 123 4.72 -3.50 -9.69
C LEU A 123 4.26 -4.57 -8.69
N VAL A 124 3.55 -5.58 -9.17
CA VAL A 124 3.05 -6.68 -8.34
C VAL A 124 4.19 -7.50 -7.73
N ALA A 125 5.24 -7.79 -8.50
CA ALA A 125 6.42 -8.49 -7.98
C ALA A 125 7.07 -7.71 -6.83
N ALA A 126 7.29 -6.40 -7.00
CA ALA A 126 7.86 -5.54 -5.95
C ALA A 126 7.00 -5.49 -4.68
N MET A 127 5.67 -5.41 -4.82
CA MET A 127 4.74 -5.43 -3.68
C MET A 127 4.77 -6.77 -2.93
N ASN A 128 4.85 -7.89 -3.64
CA ASN A 128 4.96 -9.22 -3.03
C ASN A 128 6.34 -9.44 -2.36
N ASP A 129 7.42 -8.99 -2.98
CA ASP A 129 8.77 -9.10 -2.44
C ASP A 129 8.93 -8.32 -1.12
N ALA A 130 8.23 -7.19 -0.98
CA ALA A 130 8.22 -6.41 0.26
C ALA A 130 7.66 -7.18 1.47
N LEU A 131 6.82 -8.18 1.25
CA LEU A 131 6.24 -9.01 2.32
C LEU A 131 7.21 -10.07 2.84
N LYS A 132 8.21 -10.44 2.03
CA LYS A 132 9.11 -11.57 2.28
C LYS A 132 9.88 -11.45 3.61
N PRO A 133 10.50 -10.32 3.98
CA PRO A 133 11.26 -10.23 5.24
C PRO A 133 10.38 -10.47 6.47
N VAL A 134 9.18 -9.88 6.49
CA VAL A 134 8.23 -10.02 7.61
C VAL A 134 7.74 -11.47 7.70
N CYS A 135 7.41 -12.06 6.55
CA CYS A 135 6.93 -13.44 6.51
C CYS A 135 7.99 -14.46 6.95
N LEU A 136 9.23 -14.34 6.43
CA LEU A 136 10.33 -15.23 6.82
C LEU A 136 10.63 -15.11 8.32
N SER A 137 10.65 -13.90 8.87
CA SER A 137 10.83 -13.69 10.31
C SER A 137 9.74 -14.39 11.15
N LEU A 138 8.49 -14.40 10.68
CA LEU A 138 7.40 -15.14 11.33
C LEU A 138 7.58 -16.65 11.23
N ARG A 139 8.05 -17.16 10.08
CA ARG A 139 8.35 -18.59 9.87
C ARG A 139 9.50 -19.05 10.78
N ASP A 140 10.56 -18.26 10.88
CA ASP A 140 11.72 -18.51 11.77
C ASP A 140 11.30 -18.51 13.25
N SER A 141 10.28 -17.72 13.59
CA SER A 141 9.67 -17.70 14.93
C SER A 141 8.68 -18.86 15.18
N GLY A 142 8.56 -19.81 14.25
CA GLY A 142 7.71 -21.01 14.39
C GLY A 142 6.27 -20.87 13.88
N THR A 143 5.90 -19.76 13.23
CA THR A 143 4.56 -19.60 12.64
C THR A 143 4.42 -20.52 11.43
N SER A 144 3.32 -21.27 11.31
CA SER A 144 3.11 -22.15 10.16
C SER A 144 2.86 -21.37 8.85
N GLN A 145 3.17 -21.97 7.71
CA GLN A 145 2.92 -21.38 6.38
C GLN A 145 1.44 -20.99 6.22
N ASN A 146 0.53 -21.87 6.64
CA ASN A 146 -0.90 -21.61 6.63
C ASN A 146 -1.27 -20.39 7.49
N ALA A 147 -0.72 -20.28 8.70
CA ALA A 147 -0.97 -19.12 9.56
C ALA A 147 -0.42 -17.81 8.97
N VAL A 148 0.74 -17.85 8.30
CA VAL A 148 1.26 -16.67 7.57
C VAL A 148 0.34 -16.33 6.39
N MET A 149 -0.13 -17.30 5.61
CA MET A 149 -1.08 -17.05 4.52
C MET A 149 -2.40 -16.43 5.02
N GLN A 150 -2.93 -16.91 6.14
CA GLN A 150 -4.12 -16.33 6.77
C GLN A 150 -3.86 -14.91 7.28
N LEU A 151 -2.66 -14.65 7.80
CA LEU A 151 -2.24 -13.30 8.20
C LEU A 151 -2.19 -12.36 6.98
N LEU A 152 -1.54 -12.77 5.88
CA LEU A 152 -1.45 -11.99 4.65
C LEU A 152 -2.84 -11.66 4.09
N HIS A 153 -3.74 -12.63 4.05
CA HIS A 153 -5.11 -12.43 3.58
C HIS A 153 -5.87 -11.42 4.44
N ARG A 154 -5.72 -11.49 5.77
CA ARG A 154 -6.39 -10.58 6.70
C ARG A 154 -5.80 -9.17 6.67
N ALA A 155 -4.47 -9.07 6.62
CA ALA A 155 -3.72 -7.83 6.73
C ALA A 155 -3.82 -6.98 5.45
N VAL A 156 -3.61 -7.60 4.29
CA VAL A 156 -3.44 -6.90 3.00
C VAL A 156 -4.28 -7.51 1.87
N ARG A 157 -5.25 -8.38 2.18
CA ARG A 157 -6.13 -9.02 1.17
C ARG A 157 -5.40 -9.84 0.12
N HIS A 158 -4.24 -10.40 0.48
CA HIS A 158 -3.53 -11.36 -0.36
C HIS A 158 -4.43 -12.57 -0.70
N PRO A 159 -4.44 -13.06 -1.96
CA PRO A 159 -5.22 -14.24 -2.33
C PRO A 159 -4.68 -15.52 -1.68
N LEU A 160 -5.55 -16.28 -1.01
CA LEU A 160 -5.16 -17.52 -0.33
C LEU A 160 -4.66 -18.63 -1.29
N GLY A 161 -5.07 -18.59 -2.56
CA GLY A 161 -4.70 -19.58 -3.57
C GLY A 161 -3.33 -19.37 -4.24
N ARG A 162 -2.62 -18.28 -3.91
CA ARG A 162 -1.30 -17.96 -4.49
C ARG A 162 -0.24 -17.99 -3.40
N VAL A 163 0.25 -19.17 -3.05
CA VAL A 163 1.32 -19.27 -2.03
C VAL A 163 2.65 -18.81 -2.65
N PRO A 164 3.36 -17.82 -2.07
CA PRO A 164 4.67 -17.42 -2.57
C PRO A 164 5.67 -18.59 -2.50
N ASP A 165 6.55 -18.69 -3.49
CA ASP A 165 7.56 -19.76 -3.58
C ASP A 165 8.60 -19.71 -2.45
N TRP A 166 8.77 -18.53 -1.84
CA TRP A 166 9.68 -18.28 -0.73
C TRP A 166 9.08 -18.52 0.67
N LEU A 167 7.79 -18.86 0.79
CA LEU A 167 7.07 -18.95 2.07
C LEU A 167 6.92 -20.39 2.61
#